data_AF-A0A3A8JTW9-F1
#
_entry.id   AF-A0A3A8JTW9-F1
#
_cell.length_a   1.000
_cell.length_b   1.000
_cell.length_c   1.000
_cell.angle_alpha   90.00
_cell.angle_beta   90.00
_cell.angle_gamma   90.00
#
_symmetry.space_group_name_H-M   'P 1'
#
loop_
_entity.id
_entity.type
_entity.pdbx_description
1 polymer ?
#
loop_
_entity_poly.entity_id
_entity_poly.type
_entity_poly.pdbx_seq_one_letter_code
_entity_poly.pdbx_strand_id
1 'polypeptide(L)'
;MLLALAPEAARAEEKVPNLADEKANTQEVQILGWSADEKRFALRVYDLTERWFGDSAPPPACKGYVDHKGEKFVGGLSFVLYEGGKQVGGWRIQDAKKCTPPETARERLAKAKAALAEKGIDLTATGATLAADLSLRAGPQKKGKDTEYRLTSTFPLPHGPWAGTKFEADAVVVEEDVMVKDSPDAPDSEAMPTVRGRAKVQLRLVSGKRSVAVGDLKLGPDEADPGMSWVWTAGFDRALLSPSGKVLVPLVFVRHGDMRLFDTPRILMAPVDLADKLGPAPTVSAPAR
;
A
#
# COMPACT_ATOMS: atom_id res chain seq x y z
N MET A 1 36.28 38.07 -20.32
CA MET A 1 36.28 36.61 -20.03
C MET A 1 35.10 36.36 -19.09
N LEU A 2 33.94 35.99 -19.65
CA LEU A 2 32.74 35.71 -18.87
C LEU A 2 32.88 34.34 -18.22
N LEU A 3 33.06 34.31 -16.89
CA LEU A 3 32.84 33.11 -16.09
C LEU A 3 31.32 32.89 -16.01
N ALA A 4 30.81 32.05 -16.92
CA ALA A 4 29.51 31.43 -16.76
C ALA A 4 29.57 30.52 -15.53
N LEU A 5 29.02 30.99 -14.41
CA LEU A 5 28.69 30.12 -13.29
C LEU A 5 27.65 29.13 -13.79
N ALA A 6 28.05 27.87 -13.87
CA ALA A 6 27.18 26.75 -14.20
C ALA A 6 25.93 26.77 -13.29
N PRO A 7 24.74 26.42 -13.82
CA PRO A 7 23.56 26.30 -12.99
C PRO A 7 23.81 25.22 -11.95
N GLU A 8 23.62 25.60 -10.69
CA GLU A 8 23.74 24.78 -9.49
C GLU A 8 23.19 23.37 -9.71
N ALA A 9 24.12 22.41 -9.62
CA ALA A 9 23.86 20.99 -9.67
C ALA A 9 22.80 20.58 -8.65
N ALA A 10 21.92 19.66 -9.09
CA ALA A 10 21.20 18.69 -8.29
C ALA A 10 20.92 19.11 -6.83
N ARG A 11 19.83 19.85 -6.60
CA ARG A 11 19.19 19.83 -5.27
C ARG A 11 18.86 18.37 -4.99
N ALA A 12 19.52 17.82 -3.97
CA ALA A 12 19.27 16.48 -3.45
C ALA A 12 17.76 16.20 -3.46
N GLU A 13 17.35 15.10 -4.09
CA GLU A 13 15.98 14.61 -4.04
C GLU A 13 15.60 14.54 -2.55
N GLU A 14 14.72 15.45 -2.12
CA GLU A 14 14.22 15.45 -0.76
C GLU A 14 13.53 14.10 -0.55
N LYS A 15 14.07 13.30 0.37
CA LYS A 15 13.63 11.93 0.63
C LYS A 15 12.17 11.97 1.07
N VAL A 16 11.26 11.74 0.13
CA VAL A 16 9.85 11.50 0.43
C VAL A 16 9.78 10.22 1.26
N PRO A 17 9.05 10.22 2.40
CA PRO A 17 8.84 9.00 3.19
C PRO A 17 8.38 7.88 2.28
N ASN A 18 8.96 6.70 2.47
CA ASN A 18 8.50 5.54 1.73
C ASN A 18 7.08 5.19 2.20
N LEU A 19 6.23 4.70 1.31
CA LEU A 19 4.94 4.11 1.69
C LEU A 19 5.10 2.95 2.70
N ALA A 20 6.31 2.37 2.77
CA ALA A 20 6.72 1.39 3.78
C ALA A 20 7.39 1.99 5.04
N ASP A 21 7.52 3.31 5.17
CA ASP A 21 8.05 3.96 6.36
C ASP A 21 7.02 3.91 7.49
N GLU A 22 7.37 3.28 8.61
CA GLU A 22 6.49 3.07 9.76
C GLU A 22 5.97 4.37 10.39
N LYS A 23 6.64 5.50 10.12
CA LYS A 23 6.25 6.83 10.61
C LYS A 23 5.37 7.61 9.63
N ALA A 24 5.21 7.13 8.39
CA ALA A 24 4.44 7.80 7.36
C ALA A 24 2.95 7.44 7.47
N ASN A 25 2.12 8.38 7.94
CA ASN A 25 0.67 8.26 7.89
C ASN A 25 0.15 8.51 6.47
N THR A 26 0.30 7.53 5.59
CA THR A 26 -0.29 7.60 4.25
C THR A 26 -1.73 7.09 4.32
N GLN A 27 -2.70 7.98 4.10
CA GLN A 27 -4.12 7.58 4.08
C GLN A 27 -4.67 7.40 2.66
N GLU A 28 -4.04 8.03 1.69
CA GLU A 28 -4.57 8.07 0.34
C GLU A 28 -3.50 8.08 -0.74
N VAL A 29 -3.72 7.20 -1.71
CA VAL A 29 -2.85 6.96 -2.85
C VAL A 29 -3.68 6.99 -4.11
N GLN A 30 -3.17 7.64 -5.14
CA GLN A 30 -3.75 7.62 -6.47
C GLN A 30 -2.70 7.29 -7.52
N ILE A 31 -3.09 6.52 -8.52
CA ILE A 31 -2.25 6.28 -9.69
C ILE A 31 -2.17 7.57 -10.54
N LEU A 32 -0.95 7.99 -10.88
CA LEU A 32 -0.70 9.11 -11.79
C LEU A 32 -0.47 8.64 -13.22
N GLY A 33 0.13 7.47 -13.40
CA GLY A 33 0.50 6.97 -14.71
C GLY A 33 1.41 5.76 -14.64
N TRP A 34 1.55 5.10 -15.78
CA TRP A 34 2.35 3.90 -15.97
C TRP A 34 3.40 4.13 -17.07
N SER A 35 4.50 3.40 -17.02
CA SER A 35 5.38 3.28 -18.18
C SER A 35 4.74 2.42 -19.26
N ALA A 36 5.17 2.58 -20.52
CA ALA A 36 4.64 1.83 -21.66
C ALA A 36 4.82 0.30 -21.53
N ASP A 37 5.85 -0.15 -20.83
CA ASP A 37 6.10 -1.56 -20.51
C ASP A 37 5.41 -2.02 -19.22
N GLU A 38 4.69 -1.12 -18.55
CA GLU A 38 3.96 -1.31 -17.29
C GLU A 38 4.81 -1.84 -16.11
N LYS A 39 6.14 -1.79 -16.23
CA LYS A 39 7.08 -2.17 -15.16
C LYS A 39 7.27 -1.09 -14.12
N ARG A 40 6.93 0.15 -14.46
CA ARG A 40 7.03 1.33 -13.59
C ARG A 40 5.69 2.03 -13.51
N PHE A 41 5.41 2.57 -12.33
CA PHE A 41 4.19 3.35 -12.10
C PHE A 41 4.48 4.47 -11.12
N ALA A 42 3.79 5.59 -11.30
CA ALA A 42 3.90 6.75 -10.43
C ALA A 42 2.62 6.93 -9.62
N LEU A 43 2.77 7.26 -8.35
CA LEU A 43 1.66 7.52 -7.45
C LEU A 43 1.68 8.95 -6.96
N ARG A 44 0.49 9.49 -6.74
CA ARG A 44 0.25 10.65 -5.89
C ARG A 44 -0.07 10.14 -4.51
N VAL A 45 0.66 10.63 -3.53
CA VAL A 45 0.55 10.24 -2.13
C VAL A 45 0.19 11.46 -1.31
N TYR A 46 -0.88 11.32 -0.54
CA TYR A 46 -1.30 12.31 0.44
C TYR A 46 -0.77 11.87 1.81
N ASP A 47 0.30 12.53 2.22
CA ASP A 47 0.97 12.28 3.50
C ASP A 47 0.21 13.07 4.58
N LEU A 48 -0.39 12.41 5.56
CA LEU A 48 -0.72 13.13 6.78
C LEU A 48 0.56 13.35 7.59
N THR A 49 0.69 14.51 8.20
CA THR A 49 1.75 14.74 9.21
C THR A 49 1.72 13.63 10.26
N GLU A 50 2.89 13.33 10.84
CA GLU A 50 3.00 12.72 12.18
C GLU A 50 1.87 13.28 13.05
N ARG A 51 1.02 12.41 13.62
CA ARG A 51 -0.14 12.89 14.38
C ARG A 51 0.35 13.69 15.58
N TRP A 52 -0.36 14.80 15.80
CA TRP A 52 -0.06 15.84 16.76
C TRP A 52 -0.36 15.32 18.15
N PHE A 53 0.66 15.07 18.96
CA PHE A 53 0.49 14.71 20.36
C PHE A 53 0.25 15.98 21.20
N GLY A 54 -0.72 15.94 22.12
CA GLY A 54 -1.02 17.02 23.09
C GLY A 54 -1.78 18.22 22.52
N ASP A 55 -1.63 19.39 23.14
CA ASP A 55 -2.27 20.68 22.78
C ASP A 55 -1.79 21.28 21.44
N SER A 56 -1.12 20.49 20.62
CA SER A 56 -0.56 20.95 19.36
C SER A 56 -1.70 21.05 18.32
N ALA A 57 -2.10 22.28 17.98
CA ALA A 57 -3.20 22.55 17.03
C ALA A 57 -2.94 21.96 15.64
N PRO A 58 -3.89 21.30 14.96
CA PRO A 58 -3.67 20.64 13.67
C PRO A 58 -3.02 21.56 12.62
N PRO A 59 -2.32 21.00 11.61
CA PRO A 59 -1.68 21.83 10.59
C PRO A 59 -2.76 22.66 9.90
N PRO A 60 -2.47 23.92 9.55
CA PRO A 60 -3.44 24.73 8.84
C PRO A 60 -3.74 24.10 7.48
N ALA A 61 -5.03 24.08 7.10
CA ALA A 61 -5.42 23.74 5.73
C ALA A 61 -4.83 24.76 4.77
N CYS A 62 -4.02 24.29 3.82
CA CYS A 62 -3.33 25.18 2.89
C CYS A 62 -4.30 25.68 1.82
N LYS A 63 -4.45 27.00 1.72
CA LYS A 63 -5.36 27.63 0.75
C LYS A 63 -4.98 27.21 -0.67
N GLY A 64 -5.95 26.67 -1.41
CA GLY A 64 -5.79 26.25 -2.81
C GLY A 64 -5.38 24.78 -2.99
N TYR A 65 -5.16 24.04 -1.90
CA TYR A 65 -4.88 22.61 -1.97
C TYR A 65 -6.13 21.81 -1.61
N VAL A 66 -6.51 20.94 -2.54
CA VAL A 66 -7.61 20.00 -2.38
C VAL A 66 -7.10 18.59 -2.58
N ASP A 67 -7.76 17.64 -1.92
CA ASP A 67 -7.58 16.23 -2.23
C ASP A 67 -8.23 15.90 -3.59
N HIS A 68 -8.22 14.62 -3.93
CA HIS A 68 -8.78 14.17 -5.18
C HIS A 68 -10.32 14.21 -5.25
N LYS A 69 -11.01 14.35 -4.11
CA LYS A 69 -12.46 14.55 -4.02
C LYS A 69 -12.83 16.03 -4.15
N GLY A 70 -11.83 16.91 -4.21
CA GLY A 70 -12.02 18.36 -4.19
C GLY A 70 -12.23 18.91 -2.79
N GLU A 71 -12.00 18.11 -1.75
CA GLU A 71 -12.12 18.52 -0.35
C GLU A 71 -10.83 19.18 0.13
N LYS A 72 -10.92 20.05 1.13
CA LYS A 72 -9.74 20.73 1.69
C LYS A 72 -8.79 19.70 2.30
N PHE A 73 -7.56 19.69 1.83
CA PHE A 73 -6.55 18.75 2.30
C PHE A 73 -5.61 19.38 3.34
N VAL A 74 -5.36 18.64 4.42
CA VAL A 74 -4.44 19.00 5.50
C VAL A 74 -3.31 17.98 5.53
N GLY A 75 -2.10 18.39 5.18
CA GLY A 75 -0.94 17.51 5.17
C GLY A 75 0.02 17.82 4.02
N GLY A 76 0.81 16.82 3.67
CA GLY A 76 1.79 16.86 2.60
C GLY A 76 1.28 16.15 1.35
N LEU A 77 1.80 16.58 0.21
CA LEU A 77 1.52 15.98 -1.08
C LEU A 77 2.83 15.61 -1.72
N SER A 78 2.95 14.37 -2.17
CA SER A 78 4.16 13.84 -2.78
C SER A 78 3.83 13.02 -4.02
N PHE A 79 4.72 13.07 -5.02
CA PHE A 79 4.71 12.13 -6.13
C PHE A 79 5.82 11.10 -5.87
N VAL A 80 5.55 9.83 -6.10
CA VAL A 80 6.52 8.75 -5.90
C VAL A 80 6.53 7.82 -7.10
N LEU A 81 7.70 7.29 -7.42
CA LEU A 81 7.91 6.38 -8.54
C LEU A 81 8.30 5.00 -8.03
N TYR A 82 7.64 3.98 -8.55
CA TYR A 82 7.91 2.59 -8.24
C TYR A 82 8.39 1.81 -9.47
N GLU A 83 9.30 0.87 -9.23
CA GLU A 83 9.76 -0.12 -10.19
C GLU A 83 9.82 -1.48 -9.48
N GLY A 84 9.10 -2.48 -9.99
CA GLY A 84 9.07 -3.82 -9.37
C GLY A 84 8.66 -3.83 -7.89
N GLY A 85 7.80 -2.89 -7.48
CA GLY A 85 7.35 -2.73 -6.08
C GLY A 85 8.31 -1.97 -5.16
N LYS A 86 9.48 -1.54 -5.65
CA LYS A 86 10.44 -0.71 -4.90
C LYS A 86 10.29 0.75 -5.29
N GLN A 87 10.32 1.65 -4.30
CA GLN A 87 10.36 3.08 -4.58
C GLN A 87 11.75 3.43 -5.12
N VAL A 88 11.78 4.04 -6.30
CA VAL A 88 13.00 4.46 -7.00
C VAL A 88 13.07 5.97 -7.22
N GLY A 89 12.03 6.71 -6.83
CA GLY A 89 12.01 8.17 -6.87
C GLY A 89 10.91 8.78 -6.01
N GLY A 90 11.07 10.04 -5.64
CA GLY A 90 10.11 10.79 -4.83
C GLY A 90 10.29 12.30 -4.94
N TRP A 91 9.18 13.03 -5.05
CA TRP A 91 9.17 14.49 -5.16
C TRP A 91 8.08 15.08 -4.25
N ARG A 92 8.50 15.92 -3.30
CA ARG A 92 7.61 16.68 -2.42
C ARG A 92 6.98 17.84 -3.20
N ILE A 93 5.65 17.92 -3.21
CA ILE A 93 4.89 19.02 -3.81
C ILE A 93 4.45 20.01 -2.73
N GLN A 94 3.83 19.50 -1.66
CA GLN A 94 3.42 20.27 -0.49
C GLN A 94 4.03 19.67 0.77
N ASP A 95 4.67 20.51 1.59
CA ASP A 95 5.26 20.10 2.86
C ASP A 95 4.17 19.78 3.87
N ALA A 96 4.34 18.72 4.65
CA ALA A 96 3.27 18.26 5.54
C ALA A 96 3.00 19.23 6.70
N LYS A 97 4.05 19.83 7.27
CA LYS A 97 3.95 20.69 8.47
C LYS A 97 3.71 22.17 8.15
N LYS A 98 4.07 22.64 6.94
CA LYS A 98 4.01 24.04 6.55
C LYS A 98 3.44 24.18 5.14
N CYS A 99 2.53 25.12 4.95
CA CYS A 99 2.00 25.38 3.61
C CYS A 99 3.10 25.86 2.66
N THR A 100 3.37 25.06 1.64
CA THR A 100 4.18 25.46 0.51
C THR A 100 3.42 26.54 -0.29
N PRO A 101 4.03 27.70 -0.61
CA PRO A 101 3.39 28.72 -1.43
C PRO A 101 2.93 28.18 -2.79
N PRO A 102 1.79 28.63 -3.35
CA PRO A 102 1.24 28.07 -4.59
C PRO A 102 2.21 28.08 -5.78
N GLU A 103 2.97 29.15 -5.99
CA GLU A 103 3.95 29.23 -7.08
C GLU A 103 5.08 28.22 -6.90
N THR A 104 5.61 28.07 -5.68
CA THR A 104 6.63 27.07 -5.37
C THR A 104 6.12 25.64 -5.57
N ALA A 105 4.87 25.35 -5.20
CA ALA A 105 4.28 24.04 -5.44
C ALA A 105 4.02 23.76 -6.92
N ARG A 106 3.64 24.78 -7.71
CA ARG A 106 3.55 24.64 -9.18
C ARG A 106 4.90 24.33 -9.81
N GLU A 107 5.97 25.00 -9.37
CA GLU A 107 7.33 24.71 -9.84
C GLU A 107 7.77 23.29 -9.47
N ARG A 108 7.55 22.87 -8.21
CA ARG A 108 7.83 21.51 -7.74
C ARG A 108 7.03 20.46 -8.55
N LEU A 109 5.76 20.75 -8.81
CA LEU A 109 4.90 19.89 -9.62
C LEU A 109 5.39 19.78 -11.07
N ALA A 110 5.79 20.89 -11.69
CA ALA A 110 6.34 20.89 -13.04
C ALA A 110 7.64 20.04 -13.11
N LYS A 111 8.54 20.21 -12.13
CA LYS A 111 9.76 19.41 -12.02
C LYS A 111 9.46 17.93 -11.82
N ALA A 112 8.53 17.58 -10.93
CA ALA A 112 8.13 16.20 -10.69
C ALA A 112 7.56 15.56 -11.96
N LYS A 113 6.68 16.28 -12.69
CA LYS A 113 6.11 15.79 -13.95
C LYS A 113 7.18 15.58 -15.02
N ALA A 114 8.13 16.51 -15.16
CA ALA A 114 9.24 16.37 -16.09
C ALA A 114 10.11 15.16 -15.74
N ALA A 115 10.49 14.99 -14.47
CA ALA A 115 11.26 13.84 -14.01
C ALA A 115 10.54 12.51 -14.25
N LEU A 116 9.22 12.44 -14.00
CA LEU A 116 8.42 11.26 -14.31
C LEU A 116 8.39 10.94 -15.81
N ALA A 117 8.24 11.98 -16.65
CA ALA A 117 8.27 11.82 -18.11
C ALA A 117 9.64 11.33 -18.61
N GLU A 118 10.74 11.83 -18.05
CA GLU A 118 12.10 11.34 -18.34
C GLU A 118 12.28 9.87 -17.95
N LYS A 119 11.60 9.42 -16.89
CA LYS A 119 11.54 8.00 -16.50
C LYS A 119 10.54 7.19 -17.35
N GLY A 120 9.96 7.78 -18.39
CA GLY A 120 9.06 7.12 -19.32
C GLY A 120 7.67 6.84 -18.77
N ILE A 121 7.25 7.56 -17.72
CA ILE A 121 5.88 7.47 -17.20
C ILE A 121 4.97 8.32 -18.08
N ASP A 122 3.94 7.69 -18.64
CA ASP A 122 2.84 8.35 -19.31
C ASP A 122 1.75 8.71 -18.28
N LEU A 123 1.62 10.02 -18.00
CA LEU A 123 0.63 10.56 -17.06
C LEU A 123 -0.80 10.51 -17.58
N THR A 124 -1.01 10.11 -18.83
CA THR A 124 -2.34 9.85 -19.41
C THR A 124 -2.75 8.39 -19.31
N ALA A 125 -1.77 7.49 -19.17
CA ALA A 125 -1.98 6.06 -19.03
C ALA A 125 -2.23 5.70 -17.55
N THR A 126 -3.34 6.15 -16.95
CA THR A 126 -3.59 5.97 -15.51
C THR A 126 -4.02 4.56 -15.12
N GLY A 127 -4.62 3.79 -16.04
CA GLY A 127 -5.24 2.51 -15.71
C GLY A 127 -6.50 2.70 -14.84
N ALA A 128 -6.72 1.82 -13.86
CA ALA A 128 -7.87 1.86 -12.96
C ALA A 128 -7.49 1.67 -11.48
N THR A 129 -8.23 2.33 -10.58
CA THR A 129 -8.24 2.01 -9.15
C THR A 129 -9.47 1.17 -8.86
N LEU A 130 -9.26 -0.03 -8.32
CA LEU A 130 -10.28 -1.00 -7.99
C LEU A 130 -10.55 -0.95 -6.50
N ALA A 131 -11.83 -0.85 -6.11
CA ALA A 131 -12.25 -1.03 -4.73
C ALA A 131 -12.45 -2.52 -4.42
N ALA A 132 -12.10 -2.93 -3.21
CA ALA A 132 -12.35 -4.28 -2.73
C ALA A 132 -13.83 -4.43 -2.32
N ASP A 133 -14.45 -5.51 -2.78
CA ASP A 133 -15.58 -6.11 -2.08
C ASP A 133 -15.00 -6.86 -0.88
N LEU A 134 -15.05 -6.22 0.28
CA LEU A 134 -14.58 -6.81 1.54
C LEU A 134 -15.61 -7.81 2.05
N SER A 135 -15.21 -9.09 2.13
CA SER A 135 -15.98 -10.11 2.82
C SER A 135 -15.12 -10.74 3.91
N LEU A 136 -15.50 -10.56 5.17
CA LEU A 136 -14.95 -11.35 6.27
C LEU A 136 -15.42 -12.80 6.10
N ARG A 137 -14.54 -13.66 5.58
CA ARG A 137 -14.81 -15.10 5.47
C ARG A 137 -14.21 -15.81 6.66
N ALA A 138 -15.09 -16.11 7.62
CA ALA A 138 -14.88 -16.83 8.87
C ALA A 138 -14.31 -15.98 10.03
N GLY A 139 -14.96 -16.14 11.19
CA GLY A 139 -14.42 -15.66 12.47
C GLY A 139 -13.16 -16.44 12.88
N PRO A 140 -12.53 -16.07 14.01
CA PRO A 140 -11.29 -16.68 14.47
C PRO A 140 -11.40 -18.21 14.54
N GLN A 141 -10.45 -18.92 13.93
CA GLN A 141 -10.30 -20.36 14.07
C GLN A 141 -9.12 -20.65 14.98
N LYS A 142 -9.37 -21.28 16.13
CA LYS A 142 -8.29 -21.75 17.01
C LYS A 142 -7.66 -23.01 16.42
N LYS A 143 -6.34 -23.02 16.27
CA LYS A 143 -5.55 -24.18 15.83
C LYS A 143 -4.39 -24.40 16.80
N GLY A 144 -4.65 -25.15 17.86
CA GLY A 144 -3.67 -25.32 18.95
C GLY A 144 -3.57 -24.05 19.80
N LYS A 145 -2.36 -23.50 19.94
CA LYS A 145 -2.12 -22.22 20.63
C LYS A 145 -2.31 -21.00 19.72
N ASP A 146 -2.46 -21.24 18.42
CA ASP A 146 -2.54 -20.18 17.42
C ASP A 146 -4.00 -19.82 17.15
N THR A 147 -4.26 -18.54 16.93
CA THR A 147 -5.54 -18.06 16.39
C THR A 147 -5.35 -17.62 14.94
N GLU A 148 -6.07 -18.25 14.01
CA GLU A 148 -6.05 -17.91 12.59
C GLU A 148 -7.25 -17.01 12.25
N TYR A 149 -6.97 -15.86 11.62
CA TYR A 149 -7.98 -15.00 10.99
C TYR A 149 -7.79 -15.01 9.49
N ARG A 150 -8.89 -15.15 8.75
CA ARG A 150 -8.88 -15.07 7.30
C ARG A 150 -9.67 -13.86 6.82
N LEU A 151 -8.99 -13.02 6.05
CA LEU A 151 -9.58 -11.84 5.43
C LEU A 151 -9.46 -11.99 3.92
N THR A 152 -10.61 -12.05 3.24
CA THR A 152 -10.67 -12.18 1.78
C THR A 152 -11.20 -10.89 1.19
N SER A 153 -10.39 -10.28 0.34
CA SER A 153 -10.79 -9.11 -0.45
C SER A 153 -10.89 -9.51 -1.91
N THR A 154 -12.01 -9.17 -2.56
CA THR A 154 -12.21 -9.50 -3.97
C THR A 154 -12.30 -8.23 -4.80
N PHE A 155 -11.66 -8.23 -5.96
CA PHE A 155 -11.56 -7.07 -6.85
C PHE A 155 -12.07 -7.49 -8.24
N PRO A 156 -13.17 -6.89 -8.74
CA PRO A 156 -13.60 -7.14 -10.10
C PRO A 156 -12.56 -6.58 -11.08
N LEU A 157 -12.24 -7.34 -12.13
CA LEU A 157 -11.33 -6.90 -13.19
C LEU A 157 -12.15 -6.39 -14.38
N PRO A 158 -12.18 -5.06 -14.63
CA PRO A 158 -13.08 -4.47 -15.62
C PRO A 158 -12.55 -4.59 -17.06
N HIS A 159 -11.25 -4.75 -17.25
CA HIS A 159 -10.61 -4.78 -18.57
C HIS A 159 -9.37 -5.68 -18.60
N GLY A 160 -8.77 -5.81 -19.78
CA GLY A 160 -7.58 -6.63 -20.02
C GLY A 160 -7.90 -8.12 -20.23
N PRO A 161 -6.87 -8.98 -20.23
CA PRO A 161 -7.04 -10.40 -20.52
C PRO A 161 -7.99 -11.09 -19.54
N TRP A 162 -8.15 -10.57 -18.33
CA TRP A 162 -8.98 -11.13 -17.26
C TRP A 162 -10.31 -10.35 -17.04
N ALA A 163 -10.75 -9.56 -18.03
CA ALA A 163 -12.02 -8.85 -17.93
C ALA A 163 -13.19 -9.79 -17.59
N GLY A 164 -14.02 -9.37 -16.62
CA GLY A 164 -15.17 -10.15 -16.14
C GLY A 164 -14.83 -11.24 -15.10
N THR A 165 -13.56 -11.39 -14.72
CA THR A 165 -13.15 -12.24 -13.59
C THR A 165 -12.93 -11.41 -12.33
N LYS A 166 -12.57 -12.08 -11.22
CA LYS A 166 -12.21 -11.41 -9.96
C LYS A 166 -10.79 -11.77 -9.54
N PHE A 167 -10.08 -10.83 -8.95
CA PHE A 167 -8.87 -11.08 -8.21
C PHE A 167 -9.22 -11.22 -6.73
N GLU A 168 -8.68 -12.24 -6.05
CA GLU A 168 -8.87 -12.46 -4.62
C GLU A 168 -7.53 -12.35 -3.90
N ALA A 169 -7.51 -11.53 -2.85
CA ALA A 169 -6.42 -11.46 -1.89
C ALA A 169 -6.89 -12.07 -0.57
N ASP A 170 -6.29 -13.20 -0.21
CA ASP A 170 -6.54 -13.92 1.03
C ASP A 170 -5.40 -13.62 2.01
N ALA A 171 -5.65 -12.81 3.02
CA ALA A 171 -4.76 -12.68 4.17
C ALA A 171 -5.09 -13.77 5.19
N VAL A 172 -4.06 -14.54 5.55
CA VAL A 172 -4.07 -15.47 6.69
C VAL A 172 -3.19 -14.86 7.76
N VAL A 173 -3.83 -14.36 8.81
CA VAL A 173 -3.18 -13.86 10.03
C VAL A 173 -3.11 -15.01 11.02
N VAL A 174 -1.92 -15.30 11.54
CA VAL A 174 -1.70 -16.25 12.61
C VAL A 174 -1.18 -15.46 13.80
N GLU A 175 -1.98 -15.37 14.85
CA GLU A 175 -1.59 -14.83 16.15
C GLU A 175 -1.03 -15.98 17.01
N GLU A 176 0.22 -15.85 17.42
CA GLU A 176 0.88 -16.74 18.38
C GLU A 176 0.91 -16.03 19.76
N ASP A 177 0.26 -16.64 20.75
CA ASP A 177 0.35 -16.19 22.15
C ASP A 177 1.74 -16.54 22.71
N VAL A 178 2.58 -15.53 22.92
CA VAL A 178 3.93 -15.71 23.50
C VAL A 178 3.98 -15.04 24.88
N MET A 179 4.07 -15.85 25.93
CA MET A 179 4.41 -15.32 27.26
C MET A 179 5.90 -14.99 27.28
N VAL A 180 6.25 -13.70 27.15
CA VAL A 180 7.63 -13.25 27.34
C VAL A 180 7.81 -12.97 28.83
N LYS A 181 8.70 -13.72 29.48
CA LYS A 181 9.20 -13.33 30.80
C LYS A 181 10.32 -12.32 30.59
N ASP A 182 10.01 -11.04 30.71
CA ASP A 182 10.99 -9.96 30.51
C ASP A 182 12.09 -9.93 31.59
N SER A 183 11.98 -10.75 32.65
CA SER A 183 13.07 -10.97 33.61
C SER A 183 12.99 -12.38 34.21
N PRO A 184 14.11 -13.12 34.35
CA PRO A 184 14.14 -14.41 35.05
C PRO A 184 13.75 -14.31 36.53
N ASP A 185 13.75 -13.10 37.10
CA ASP A 185 13.40 -12.82 38.50
C ASP A 185 12.03 -12.13 38.69
N ALA A 186 11.28 -11.86 37.61
CA ALA A 186 9.94 -11.32 37.74
C ALA A 186 8.97 -12.41 38.26
N PRO A 187 8.15 -12.13 39.29
CA PRO A 187 7.15 -13.08 39.75
C PRO A 187 6.16 -13.39 38.61
N ASP A 188 5.68 -14.64 38.52
CA ASP A 188 4.82 -15.13 37.43
C ASP A 188 3.57 -14.25 37.18
N SER A 189 3.17 -13.43 38.16
CA SER A 189 2.08 -12.46 38.12
C SER A 189 2.37 -11.15 37.35
N GLU A 190 3.62 -10.89 36.97
CA GLU A 190 4.02 -9.67 36.24
C GLU A 190 4.37 -9.93 34.76
N ALA A 191 4.33 -11.19 34.31
CA ALA A 191 4.52 -11.52 32.90
C ALA A 191 3.32 -11.01 32.08
N MET A 192 3.52 -9.95 31.30
CA MET A 192 2.53 -9.50 30.33
C MET A 192 2.53 -10.47 29.13
N PRO A 193 1.35 -10.94 28.68
CA PRO A 193 1.29 -11.70 27.43
C PRO A 193 1.78 -10.80 26.29
N THR A 194 2.72 -11.27 25.48
CA THR A 194 3.08 -10.62 24.21
C THR A 194 2.42 -11.40 23.08
N VAL A 195 1.61 -10.73 22.25
CA VAL A 195 1.03 -11.38 21.07
C VAL A 195 1.99 -11.17 19.91
N ARG A 196 2.56 -12.26 19.37
CA ARG A 196 3.35 -12.21 18.14
C ARG A 196 2.47 -12.64 16.98
N GLY A 197 2.15 -11.70 16.09
CA GLY A 197 1.40 -11.99 14.87
C GLY A 197 2.32 -12.19 13.67
N ARG A 198 1.94 -13.11 12.77
CA ARG A 198 2.47 -13.18 11.40
C ARG A 198 1.30 -13.20 10.42
N ALA A 199 1.35 -12.50 9.29
CA ALA A 199 0.50 -12.88 8.15
C ALA A 199 1.27 -13.44 6.99
N LYS A 200 0.57 -14.32 6.30
CA LYS A 200 0.82 -14.60 4.91
C LYS A 200 -0.35 -14.08 4.10
N VAL A 201 -0.05 -13.39 3.00
CA VAL A 201 -1.05 -13.03 2.01
C VAL A 201 -0.87 -13.93 0.80
N GLN A 202 -1.95 -14.60 0.42
CA GLN A 202 -2.03 -15.37 -0.81
C GLN A 202 -2.83 -14.59 -1.82
N LEU A 203 -2.30 -14.47 -3.03
CA LEU A 203 -2.94 -13.75 -4.12
C LEU A 203 -3.41 -14.76 -5.17
N ARG A 204 -4.65 -14.61 -5.64
CA ARG A 204 -5.27 -15.56 -6.58
C ARG A 204 -6.14 -14.85 -7.60
N LEU A 205 -6.20 -15.39 -8.81
CA LEU A 205 -7.20 -15.04 -9.82
C LEU A 205 -8.33 -16.06 -9.78
N VAL A 206 -9.57 -15.58 -9.78
CA VAL A 206 -10.78 -16.41 -9.68
C VAL A 206 -11.74 -16.14 -10.83
N SER A 207 -12.08 -17.23 -11.54
CA SER A 207 -13.01 -17.22 -12.67
C SER A 207 -13.99 -18.39 -12.54
N GLY A 208 -15.21 -18.11 -12.06
CA GLY A 208 -16.19 -19.15 -11.77
C GLY A 208 -15.69 -20.09 -10.66
N LYS A 209 -15.53 -21.38 -10.97
CA LYS A 209 -15.00 -22.39 -10.03
C LYS A 209 -13.48 -22.55 -10.09
N ARG A 210 -12.79 -21.81 -10.96
CA ARG A 210 -11.33 -21.91 -11.14
C ARG A 210 -10.61 -20.85 -10.33
N SER A 211 -9.53 -21.27 -9.67
CA SER A 211 -8.59 -20.38 -8.99
C SER A 211 -7.16 -20.63 -9.49
N VAL A 212 -6.42 -19.57 -9.77
CA VAL A 212 -4.99 -19.62 -10.15
C VAL A 212 -4.21 -18.83 -9.13
N ALA A 213 -3.21 -19.47 -8.49
CA ALA A 213 -2.29 -18.75 -7.61
C ALA A 213 -1.41 -17.82 -8.47
N VAL A 214 -1.36 -16.54 -8.12
CA VAL A 214 -0.54 -15.54 -8.82
C VAL A 214 0.69 -15.13 -8.02
N GLY A 215 0.71 -15.39 -6.72
CA GLY A 215 1.85 -15.10 -5.86
C GLY A 215 1.51 -15.18 -4.38
N ASP A 216 2.57 -15.15 -3.57
CA ASP A 216 2.48 -15.01 -2.12
C ASP A 216 3.18 -13.71 -1.71
N LEU A 217 2.46 -12.88 -0.98
CA LEU A 217 2.98 -11.71 -0.30
C LEU A 217 3.31 -12.12 1.13
N LYS A 218 4.60 -12.15 1.47
CA LYS A 218 5.00 -12.17 2.88
C LYS A 218 4.82 -10.76 3.41
N LEU A 219 3.73 -10.54 4.15
CA LEU A 219 3.69 -9.42 5.06
C LEU A 219 4.62 -9.82 6.21
N GLY A 220 5.69 -9.05 6.42
CA GLY A 220 6.80 -9.48 7.27
C GLY A 220 6.35 -9.95 8.66
N PRO A 221 7.15 -10.78 9.33
CA PRO A 221 7.21 -10.80 10.78
C PRO A 221 8.14 -9.67 11.22
N ASP A 222 7.59 -8.62 11.80
CA ASP A 222 8.40 -7.74 12.65
C ASP A 222 8.02 -8.17 14.06
N GLU A 223 8.97 -8.57 14.91
CA GLU A 223 8.70 -8.66 16.35
C GLU A 223 8.05 -7.32 16.73
N ALA A 224 6.74 -7.33 16.93
CA ALA A 224 6.09 -6.18 17.53
C ALA A 224 6.72 -6.07 18.91
N ASP A 225 7.28 -4.89 19.19
CA ASP A 225 7.82 -4.57 20.50
C ASP A 225 6.78 -5.00 21.55
N PRO A 226 7.17 -5.69 22.64
CA PRO A 226 6.24 -6.20 23.66
C PRO A 226 5.26 -5.16 24.21
N GLY A 227 5.56 -3.86 24.03
CA GLY A 227 4.73 -2.74 24.46
C GLY A 227 3.67 -2.24 23.47
N MET A 228 3.51 -2.81 22.27
CA MET A 228 2.67 -2.23 21.18
C MET A 228 1.56 -3.14 20.65
N SER A 229 1.32 -4.32 21.22
CA SER A 229 0.47 -5.34 20.60
C SER A 229 -0.86 -5.53 21.34
N TRP A 230 -2.01 -5.15 20.76
CA TRP A 230 -3.27 -5.89 21.06
C TRP A 230 -4.22 -6.09 19.88
N VAL A 231 -4.10 -5.42 18.73
CA VAL A 231 -4.89 -5.77 17.52
C VAL A 231 -4.05 -5.59 16.27
N TRP A 232 -3.81 -6.66 15.52
CA TRP A 232 -3.15 -6.59 14.23
C TRP A 232 -4.13 -7.03 13.14
N THR A 233 -4.37 -6.19 12.14
CA THR A 233 -5.31 -6.54 11.05
C THR A 233 -4.77 -6.09 9.70
N ALA A 234 -4.49 -7.05 8.82
CA ALA A 234 -4.16 -6.78 7.42
C ALA A 234 -5.45 -6.72 6.58
N GLY A 235 -5.73 -5.58 5.96
CA GLY A 235 -6.85 -5.40 5.05
C GLY A 235 -6.38 -5.05 3.63
N PHE A 236 -7.26 -5.24 2.66
CA PHE A 236 -7.08 -4.73 1.29
C PHE A 236 -8.34 -3.97 0.93
N ASP A 237 -8.25 -2.65 0.81
CA ASP A 237 -9.40 -1.83 0.40
C ASP A 237 -9.36 -1.52 -1.11
N ARG A 238 -8.16 -1.54 -1.70
CA ARG A 238 -7.90 -1.03 -3.05
C ARG A 238 -6.81 -1.83 -3.76
N ALA A 239 -6.89 -1.84 -5.08
CA ALA A 239 -5.82 -2.29 -5.96
C ALA A 239 -5.69 -1.35 -7.16
N LEU A 240 -4.50 -1.27 -7.73
CA LEU A 240 -4.23 -0.49 -8.95
C LEU A 240 -4.05 -1.45 -10.11
N LEU A 241 -4.85 -1.28 -11.16
CA LEU A 241 -4.79 -2.08 -12.37
C LEU A 241 -4.17 -1.24 -13.50
N SER A 242 -3.15 -1.77 -14.14
CA SER A 242 -2.51 -1.17 -15.32
C SER A 242 -3.49 -0.93 -16.49
N PRO A 243 -3.16 -0.03 -17.43
CA PRO A 243 -3.96 0.23 -18.61
C PRO A 243 -4.26 -1.03 -19.44
N SER A 244 -3.29 -1.92 -19.63
CA SER A 244 -3.50 -3.17 -20.36
C SER A 244 -4.29 -4.21 -19.55
N GLY A 245 -4.40 -4.01 -18.23
CA GLY A 245 -4.97 -4.96 -17.29
C GLY A 245 -4.11 -6.19 -17.02
N LYS A 246 -2.81 -6.15 -17.36
CA LYS A 246 -1.86 -7.26 -17.15
C LYS A 246 -1.13 -7.17 -15.83
N VAL A 247 -0.91 -5.97 -15.30
CA VAL A 247 -0.28 -5.76 -13.99
C VAL A 247 -1.30 -5.25 -12.99
N LEU A 248 -1.33 -5.87 -11.80
CA LEU A 248 -2.13 -5.45 -10.66
C LEU A 248 -1.22 -5.15 -9.46
N VAL A 249 -1.45 -4.06 -8.75
CA VAL A 249 -0.78 -3.72 -7.50
C VAL A 249 -1.83 -3.68 -6.38
N PRO A 250 -1.98 -4.74 -5.57
CA PRO A 250 -2.80 -4.67 -4.37
C PRO A 250 -2.19 -3.69 -3.38
N LEU A 251 -3.03 -2.83 -2.79
CA LEU A 251 -2.66 -1.96 -1.69
C LEU A 251 -3.07 -2.65 -0.39
N VAL A 252 -2.08 -3.12 0.36
CA VAL A 252 -2.32 -3.78 1.64
C VAL A 252 -2.21 -2.75 2.74
N PHE A 253 -3.23 -2.62 3.58
CA PHE A 253 -3.25 -1.76 4.74
C PHE A 253 -3.09 -2.62 5.98
N VAL A 254 -2.00 -2.42 6.72
CA VAL A 254 -1.79 -3.09 8.00
C VAL A 254 -2.18 -2.14 9.11
N ARG A 255 -3.14 -2.52 9.96
CA ARG A 255 -3.52 -1.79 11.18
C ARG A 255 -2.85 -2.43 12.38
N HIS A 256 -2.12 -1.63 13.14
CA HIS A 256 -1.59 -1.98 14.46
C HIS A 256 -2.38 -1.17 15.49
N GLY A 257 -3.10 -1.82 16.38
CA GLY A 257 -3.85 -1.22 17.48
C GLY A 257 -3.19 -1.46 18.83
N ASP A 258 -2.93 -0.38 19.56
CA ASP A 258 -2.69 -0.35 21.02
C ASP A 258 -4.04 -0.07 21.74
N MET A 259 -4.18 -0.44 23.02
CA MET A 259 -5.33 -0.17 23.90
C MET A 259 -5.74 1.31 23.96
N ARG A 260 -4.96 2.22 23.35
CA ARG A 260 -5.20 3.65 23.24
C ARG A 260 -5.81 4.12 21.91
N LEU A 261 -6.35 3.21 21.07
CA LEU A 261 -7.26 3.51 19.93
C LEU A 261 -6.62 4.04 18.62
N PHE A 262 -5.48 3.53 18.16
CA PHE A 262 -4.89 4.07 16.92
C PHE A 262 -4.56 3.01 15.88
N ASP A 263 -5.00 3.24 14.65
CA ASP A 263 -4.67 2.47 13.46
C ASP A 263 -3.58 3.23 12.68
N THR A 264 -2.35 2.72 12.60
CA THR A 264 -1.34 3.24 11.65
C THR A 264 -1.34 2.39 10.38
N PRO A 265 -2.01 2.81 9.29
CA PRO A 265 -2.01 2.06 8.05
C PRO A 265 -0.61 2.04 7.42
N ARG A 266 -0.01 0.86 7.27
CA ARG A 266 1.13 0.65 6.37
C ARG A 266 0.63 0.26 5.00
N ILE A 267 1.13 0.88 3.92
CA ILE A 267 0.80 0.49 2.55
C ILE A 267 1.92 -0.38 1.98
N LEU A 268 1.64 -1.68 1.81
CA LEU A 268 2.52 -2.58 1.09
C LEU A 268 2.04 -2.75 -0.34
N MET A 269 2.98 -2.76 -1.28
CA MET A 269 2.74 -2.93 -2.71
C MET A 269 3.60 -4.06 -3.24
N ALA A 270 2.99 -4.94 -4.02
CA ALA A 270 3.72 -5.87 -4.87
C ALA A 270 3.04 -5.94 -6.22
N PRO A 271 3.69 -5.50 -7.30
CA PRO A 271 3.14 -5.72 -8.64
C PRO A 271 3.03 -7.22 -8.89
N VAL A 272 1.87 -7.61 -9.42
CA VAL A 272 1.53 -8.96 -9.79
C VAL A 272 1.30 -8.96 -11.30
N ASP A 273 2.09 -9.76 -12.00
CA ASP A 273 1.84 -10.06 -13.41
C ASP A 273 0.69 -11.07 -13.50
N LEU A 274 -0.42 -10.61 -14.06
CA LEU A 274 -1.57 -11.44 -14.42
C LEU A 274 -1.22 -12.14 -15.74
N ALA A 275 -0.58 -13.31 -15.62
CA ALA A 275 -0.21 -14.14 -16.77
C ALA A 275 -1.36 -14.26 -17.78
N ASP A 276 -1.04 -14.37 -19.07
CA ASP A 276 -2.04 -14.57 -20.11
C ASP A 276 -2.91 -15.79 -19.77
N LYS A 277 -4.24 -15.63 -19.92
CA LYS A 277 -5.26 -16.62 -19.56
C LYS A 277 -4.76 -18.04 -19.81
N LEU A 278 -4.76 -18.87 -18.75
CA LEU A 278 -4.67 -20.33 -18.91
C LEU A 278 -5.66 -20.69 -20.02
N GLY A 279 -5.17 -21.44 -21.02
CA GLY A 279 -5.95 -21.84 -22.19
C GLY A 279 -7.31 -22.44 -21.83
N PRO A 280 -8.19 -22.67 -22.83
CA PRO A 280 -9.50 -23.23 -22.58
C PRO A 280 -9.39 -24.43 -21.65
N ALA A 281 -10.40 -24.58 -20.78
CA ALA A 281 -10.62 -25.78 -20.00
C ALA A 281 -10.23 -27.02 -20.82
N PRO A 282 -9.40 -27.95 -20.30
CA PRO A 282 -9.36 -29.26 -20.91
C PRO A 282 -10.82 -29.74 -20.94
N THR A 283 -11.36 -29.91 -22.13
CA THR A 283 -12.68 -30.47 -22.34
C THR A 283 -12.58 -31.87 -21.75
N VAL A 284 -13.14 -32.07 -20.56
CA VAL A 284 -13.26 -33.42 -20.00
C VAL A 284 -14.28 -34.10 -20.90
N SER A 285 -13.79 -34.80 -21.91
CA SER A 285 -14.60 -35.71 -22.70
C SER A 285 -15.28 -36.64 -21.72
N ALA A 286 -16.62 -36.57 -21.66
CA ALA A 286 -17.40 -37.52 -20.89
C ALA A 286 -16.99 -38.94 -21.32
N PRO A 287 -16.84 -39.89 -20.39
CA PRO A 287 -16.58 -41.27 -20.76
C PRO A 287 -17.69 -41.73 -21.70
N ALA A 288 -17.29 -42.25 -22.86
CA ALA A 288 -18.22 -42.89 -23.78
C ALA A 288 -18.96 -44.00 -23.02
N ARG A 289 -20.30 -43.98 -23.10
CA ARG A 289 -21.17 -45.02 -22.54
C ARG A 289 -21.12 -46.28 -23.39
#